data_AF-A0A7V9K3D5-F1
#
_entry.id   AF-A0A7V9K3D5-F1
#
_cell.length_a   1.000
_cell.length_b   1.000
_cell.length_c   1.000
_cell.angle_alpha   90.00
_cell.angle_beta   90.00
_cell.angle_gamma   90.00
#
_symmetry.space_group_name_H-M   'P 1'
#
loop_
_entity.id
_entity.type
_entity.pdbx_description
1 polymer ?
#
loop_
_entity_poly.entity_id
_entity_poly.type
_entity_poly.pdbx_seq_one_letter_code
_entity_poly.pdbx_strand_id
1 'polypeptide(L)'
;MARMRERLEVPVICAVGAAFDFHAGRISQAPPWMQERGLEWTYRIAQEPRRLLPRYLYYNPRFMISFARQLGRERRTEQALRSA
;
A
#
# COMPACT_ATOMS: atom_id res chain seq x y z
N MET A 1 0.23 -13.44 -10.41
CA MET A 1 -0.27 -13.07 -11.76
C MET A 1 0.80 -13.19 -12.82
N ALA A 2 1.91 -12.45 -12.76
CA ALA A 2 2.99 -12.51 -13.76
C ALA A 2 3.43 -13.93 -14.15
N ARG A 3 3.75 -14.78 -13.15
CA ARG A 3 4.18 -16.18 -13.37
C ARG A 3 3.15 -17.07 -14.10
N MET A 4 1.86 -16.77 -13.99
CA MET A 4 0.78 -17.62 -14.54
C MET A 4 0.15 -17.02 -15.81
N ARG A 5 0.64 -15.86 -16.27
CA ARG A 5 0.06 -15.12 -17.39
C ARG A 5 -0.01 -15.95 -18.66
N GLU A 6 1.05 -16.68 -18.96
CA GLU A 6 1.15 -17.52 -20.17
C GLU A 6 0.24 -18.76 -20.13
N ARG A 7 -0.33 -19.08 -18.96
CA ARG A 7 -1.16 -20.27 -18.74
C ARG A 7 -2.66 -19.97 -18.67
N LEU A 8 -3.06 -18.70 -18.80
CA LEU A 8 -4.44 -18.27 -18.64
C LEU A 8 -4.90 -17.53 -19.90
N GLU A 9 -5.82 -18.14 -20.64
CA GLU A 9 -6.46 -17.54 -21.81
C GLU A 9 -7.75 -16.83 -21.35
N VAL A 10 -7.59 -15.65 -20.76
CA VAL A 10 -8.70 -14.86 -20.20
C VAL A 10 -8.59 -13.39 -20.61
N PRO A 11 -9.72 -12.71 -20.86
CA PRO A 11 -9.72 -11.31 -21.29
C PRO A 11 -9.28 -10.35 -20.17
N VAL A 12 -9.48 -10.72 -18.90
CA VAL A 12 -9.15 -9.86 -17.74
C VAL A 12 -8.62 -10.71 -16.59
N ILE A 13 -7.57 -10.21 -15.94
CA ILE A 13 -7.07 -10.70 -14.65
C ILE A 13 -7.15 -9.56 -13.65
N CYS A 14 -7.96 -9.73 -12.59
CA CYS A 14 -8.17 -8.70 -11.57
C CYS A 14 -7.65 -9.15 -10.21
N ALA A 15 -6.89 -8.28 -9.53
CA ALA A 15 -6.42 -8.52 -8.18
C ALA A 15 -7.45 -7.98 -7.19
N VAL A 16 -8.09 -8.88 -6.44
CA VAL A 16 -9.16 -8.52 -5.49
C VAL A 16 -8.66 -8.27 -4.06
N GLY A 17 -7.36 -8.43 -3.82
CA GLY A 17 -6.78 -8.31 -2.48
C GLY A 17 -7.43 -9.29 -1.49
N ALA A 18 -7.86 -8.77 -0.35
CA ALA A 18 -8.45 -9.55 0.74
C ALA A 18 -9.96 -9.79 0.61
N ALA A 19 -10.58 -9.51 -0.55
CA ALA A 19 -12.03 -9.61 -0.72
C ALA A 19 -12.59 -11.00 -0.32
N PHE A 20 -11.91 -12.08 -0.73
CA PHE A 20 -12.33 -13.42 -0.35
C PHE A 20 -12.10 -13.74 1.12
N ASP A 21 -11.05 -13.21 1.74
CA ASP A 21 -10.84 -13.40 3.18
C ASP A 21 -11.97 -12.74 4.00
N PHE A 22 -12.48 -11.60 3.56
CA PHE A 22 -13.68 -10.99 4.14
C PHE A 22 -14.92 -11.85 3.91
N HIS A 23 -15.14 -12.32 2.68
CA HIS A 23 -16.32 -13.12 2.34
C HIS A 23 -16.34 -14.48 3.04
N ALA A 24 -15.16 -15.06 3.28
CA ALA A 24 -14.98 -16.30 4.02
C ALA A 24 -14.97 -16.10 5.56
N GLY A 25 -15.16 -14.88 6.05
CA GLY A 25 -15.16 -14.56 7.48
C GLY A 25 -13.80 -14.74 8.17
N ARG A 26 -12.71 -14.81 7.40
CA ARG A 26 -11.34 -14.99 7.93
C ARG A 26 -10.76 -13.70 8.51
N ILE A 27 -11.19 -12.57 7.97
CA ILE A 27 -10.83 -11.23 8.45
C ILE A 27 -12.12 -10.50 8.76
N SER A 28 -12.21 -9.87 9.93
CA SER A 28 -13.36 -9.04 10.28
C SER A 28 -13.27 -7.67 9.62
N GLN A 29 -14.42 -7.17 9.15
CA GLN A 29 -14.58 -5.78 8.73
C GLN A 29 -14.81 -4.88 9.93
N ALA A 30 -14.46 -3.60 9.79
CA ALA A 30 -14.76 -2.62 10.83
C ALA A 30 -16.27 -2.46 11.00
N PRO A 31 -16.79 -2.13 12.19
CA PRO A 31 -18.19 -1.79 12.36
C PRO A 31 -18.64 -0.66 11.41
N PRO A 32 -19.92 -0.61 10.98
CA PRO A 32 -20.40 0.37 9.99
C PRO A 32 -20.05 1.82 10.33
N TRP A 33 -20.22 2.22 11.59
CA TRP A 33 -19.89 3.58 12.05
C TRP A 33 -18.40 3.95 11.87
N MET A 34 -17.50 2.96 11.91
CA MET A 34 -16.07 3.17 11.63
C MET A 34 -15.80 3.28 10.14
N GLN A 35 -16.47 2.45 9.33
CA GLN A 35 -16.35 2.51 7.88
C GLN A 35 -16.81 3.87 7.35
N GLU A 36 -17.98 4.34 7.79
CA GLU A 36 -18.57 5.63 7.43
C GLU A 36 -17.68 6.82 7.82
N ARG A 37 -16.87 6.67 8.86
CA ARG A 37 -15.92 7.70 9.33
C ARG A 37 -14.51 7.54 8.77
N GLY A 38 -14.28 6.58 7.87
CA GLY A 38 -12.95 6.30 7.31
C GLY A 38 -11.95 5.72 8.32
N LEU A 39 -12.43 5.18 9.45
CA LEU A 39 -11.62 4.62 10.54
C LEU A 39 -11.26 3.15 10.34
N GLU A 40 -11.53 2.58 9.17
CA GLU A 40 -11.28 1.17 8.88
C GLU A 40 -9.80 0.81 9.06
N TRP A 41 -8.87 1.71 8.68
CA TRP A 41 -7.45 1.47 8.89
C TRP A 41 -7.05 1.42 10.37
N THR A 42 -7.66 2.25 11.21
CA THR A 42 -7.44 2.20 12.67
C THR A 42 -7.90 0.85 13.22
N TYR A 43 -9.05 0.36 12.79
CA TYR A 43 -9.54 -0.97 13.14
C TYR A 43 -8.57 -2.08 12.70
N ARG A 44 -8.06 -2.02 11.47
CA ARG A 44 -7.07 -3.00 10.97
C ARG A 44 -5.76 -2.96 11.75
N ILE A 45 -5.26 -1.78 12.09
CA ILE A 45 -4.05 -1.63 12.92
C ILE A 45 -4.27 -2.25 14.30
N ALA A 46 -5.44 -2.06 14.90
CA ALA A 46 -5.78 -2.66 16.19
C ALA A 46 -5.86 -4.19 16.12
N GLN A 47 -6.32 -4.76 15.01
CA GLN A 47 -6.36 -6.22 14.81
C GLN A 47 -4.99 -6.84 14.55
N GLU A 48 -4.12 -6.17 13.79
CA GLU A 48 -2.81 -6.69 13.38
C GLU A 48 -1.64 -5.78 13.77
N PRO A 49 -1.48 -5.42 15.06
CA PRO A 49 -0.53 -4.39 15.48
C PRO A 49 0.91 -4.77 15.17
N ARG A 50 1.28 -6.04 15.37
CA ARG A 50 2.65 -6.54 15.10
C ARG A 50 3.04 -6.43 13.63
N ARG A 51 2.07 -6.54 12.72
CA ARG A 51 2.32 -6.46 11.27
C ARG A 51 2.28 -5.01 10.78
N LEU A 52 1.29 -4.25 11.21
CA LEU A 52 1.01 -2.92 10.64
C LEU A 52 1.75 -1.79 11.35
N LEU A 53 1.93 -1.82 12.67
CA LEU A 53 2.61 -0.72 13.38
C LEU A 53 4.04 -0.47 12.88
N PRO A 54 4.91 -1.49 12.67
CA PRO A 54 6.23 -1.25 12.10
C PRO A 54 6.17 -0.58 10.73
N ARG A 55 5.15 -0.91 9.92
CA ARG A 55 4.92 -0.29 8.60
C ARG A 55 4.69 1.20 8.72
N TYR A 56 3.79 1.62 9.60
CA TYR A 56 3.44 3.04 9.70
C TYR A 56 4.45 3.86 10.50
N LEU A 57 5.05 3.29 11.54
CA LEU A 57 5.95 4.04 12.42
C LEU A 57 7.40 4.03 11.98
N TYR A 58 7.85 3.02 11.22
CA TYR A 58 9.26 2.86 10.89
C TYR A 58 9.50 2.83 9.38
N TYR A 59 8.81 1.95 8.65
CA TYR A 59 9.09 1.77 7.23
C TYR A 59 8.61 2.97 6.39
N ASN A 60 7.38 3.46 6.62
CA ASN A 60 6.83 4.58 5.87
C ASN A 60 7.66 5.87 6.04
N PRO A 61 8.03 6.33 7.26
CA PRO A 61 8.85 7.53 7.41
C PRO A 61 10.22 7.39 6.76
N ARG A 62 10.84 6.21 6.87
CA ARG A 62 12.13 5.94 6.22
C ARG A 62 12.03 6.00 4.71
N PHE A 63 10.98 5.42 4.14
CA PHE A 63 10.72 5.52 2.72
C PHE A 63 10.54 6.99 2.30
N MET A 64 9.72 7.75 3.03
CA MET A 64 9.47 9.17 2.72
C MET A 64 10.74 10.01 2.75
N ILE A 65 11.62 9.80 3.74
CA ILE A 65 12.91 10.50 3.83
C ILE A 65 13.82 10.13 2.66
N SER A 66 13.95 8.83 2.37
CA SER A 66 14.78 8.35 1.26
C SER A 66 14.27 8.87 -0.08
N PHE A 67 12.95 8.84 -0.28
CA PHE A 67 12.30 9.35 -1.48
C PHE A 67 12.48 10.87 -1.62
N ALA A 68 12.28 11.64 -0.55
CA ALA A 68 12.50 13.09 -0.57
C ALA A 68 13.96 13.45 -0.89
N ARG A 69 14.92 12.70 -0.33
CA ARG A 69 16.35 12.87 -0.65
C ARG A 69 16.65 12.56 -2.11
N GLN A 70 16.06 11.50 -2.65
CA GLN A 70 16.20 11.14 -4.05
C GLN A 70 15.63 12.24 -4.95
N LEU A 71 14.40 12.68 -4.69
CA LEU A 71 13.74 13.75 -5.44
C LEU A 71 14.55 15.05 -5.42
N GLY A 72 15.13 15.41 -4.27
CA GLY A 72 16.00 16.58 -4.16
C GLY A 72 17.36 16.44 -4.85
N ARG A 73 17.84 15.22 -5.12
CA ARG A 73 19.04 14.98 -5.94
C ARG A 73 18.70 15.10 -7.43
N GLU A 74 17.63 14.46 -7.87
CA GLU A 74 17.17 14.48 -9.26
C GLU A 74 16.88 15.91 -9.73
N ARG A 75 16.17 16.72 -8.92
CA ARG A 75 15.91 18.13 -9.24
C ARG A 75 17.19 18.97 -9.41
N ARG A 76 18.23 18.71 -8.60
CA ARG A 76 19.51 19.43 -8.72
C ARG A 76 20.26 19.04 -9.97
N THR A 77 20.26 17.75 -10.32
CA THR A 77 20.83 17.26 -11.59
C THR A 77 20.11 17.87 -12.79
N GLU A 78 18.78 17.90 -12.78
CA GLU A 78 17.98 18.52 -13.84
C GLU A 78 18.25 20.03 -13.98
N GLN A 79 18.38 20.75 -12.87
CA GLN A 79 18.70 22.18 -12.91
C GLN A 79 20.10 22.44 -13.48
N ALA A 80 21.10 21.65 -13.08
CA ALA A 80 22.46 21.76 -13.61
C ALA A 80 22.52 21.49 -15.12
N LEU A 81 21.76 20.52 -15.61
CA LEU A 81 21.64 20.21 -17.05
C LEU A 81 20.91 21.31 -17.85
N ARG A 82 20.01 22.06 -17.23
CA ARG A 82 19.28 23.18 -17.88
C ARG A 82 20.07 24.48 -17.89
N SER A 83 21.05 24.63 -17.01
CA SER A 83 21.93 25.82 -16.92
C SER A 83 23.24 25.69 -17.70
N ALA A 84 23.50 24.53 -18.30
CA ALA A 84 24.64 24.23 -19.15
C ALA A 84 24.21 24.26 -20.63
#